data_AF-A0A6H2CVE1-F1
#
_entry.id   AF-A0A6H2CVE1-F1
#
_cell.length_a   1.000
_cell.length_b   1.000
_cell.length_c   1.000
_cell.angle_alpha   90.00
_cell.angle_beta   90.00
_cell.angle_gamma   90.00
#
_symmetry.space_group_name_H-M   'P 1'
#
loop_
_entity.id
_entity.type
_entity.pdbx_description
1 polymer ?
#
loop_
_entity_poly.entity_id
_entity_poly.type
_entity_poly.pdbx_seq_one_letter_code
_entity_poly.pdbx_strand_id
1 'polypeptide(L)' 'MVGQIVLLLNSAVCMVGGIMFLCDWYKTRNIDLRPFSLRRFLFFEKGYNPIEKLLLAILGLTTSVFTAYIAILMI' A
#
# COMPACT_ATOMS: atom_id res chain seq x y z
N MET A 1 -24.58 -8.35 2.30
CA MET A 1 -23.83 -9.50 1.74
C MET A 1 -22.88 -9.10 0.61
N VAL A 2 -23.35 -8.66 -0.56
CA VAL A 2 -22.43 -8.34 -1.70
C VAL A 2 -21.39 -7.26 -1.34
N GLY A 3 -21.79 -6.18 -0.67
CA GLY A 3 -20.85 -5.12 -0.25
C GLY A 3 -19.76 -5.58 0.72
N GLN A 4 -20.05 -6.52 1.63
CA GLN A 4 -19.08 -7.07 2.57
C GLN A 4 -18.02 -7.92 1.85
N ILE A 5 -18.45 -8.72 0.87
CA ILE A 5 -17.55 -9.56 0.07
C ILE A 5 -16.59 -8.68 -0.74
N VAL A 6 -17.09 -7.59 -1.32
CA VAL A 6 -16.26 -6.63 -2.06
C VAL A 6 -15.24 -5.95 -1.14
N LEU A 7 -15.64 -5.54 0.06
CA LEU A 7 -14.73 -4.94 1.04
C LEU A 7 -13.64 -5.91 1.51
N LEU A 8 -13.99 -7.18 1.75
CA LEU A 8 -13.02 -8.22 2.11
C LEU A 8 -12.02 -8.50 0.97
N LEU A 9 -12.50 -8.60 -0.27
CA LEU A 9 -11.61 -8.74 -1.44
C LEU A 9 -10.67 -7.55 -1.57
N ASN A 10 -11.18 -6.33 -1.41
CA ASN A 10 -10.36 -5.12 -1.46
C ASN A 10 -9.30 -5.12 -0.35
N SER A 11 -9.66 -5.53 0.87
CA SER A 11 -8.72 -5.64 1.99
C SER A 11 -7.57 -6.61 1.70
N ALA A 12 -7.87 -7.76 1.09
CA ALA A 12 -6.87 -8.75 0.70
C ALA A 12 -5.91 -8.20 -0.37
N VAL A 13 -6.45 -7.53 -1.39
CA VAL A 13 -5.64 -6.92 -2.47
C VAL A 13 -4.73 -5.82 -1.92
N CYS A 14 -5.26 -4.91 -1.09
CA CYS A 14 -4.48 -3.85 -0.44
C CYS A 14 -3.39 -4.41 0.48
N MET A 15 -3.67 -5.51 1.20
CA MET A 15 -2.71 -6.16 2.07
C MET A 15 -1.55 -6.79 1.28
N VAL A 16 -1.87 -7.54 0.22
CA VAL A 16 -0.84 -8.16 -0.65
C VAL A 16 0.00 -7.07 -1.33
N GLY A 17 -0.64 -6.04 -1.88
CA GLY A 17 0.07 -4.90 -2.48
C GLY A 17 0.97 -4.18 -1.48
N GLY A 18 0.46 -3.88 -0.28
CA GLY A 18 1.23 -3.23 0.78
C GLY A 18 2.46 -4.03 1.21
N ILE A 19 2.32 -5.35 1.36
CA ILE A 19 3.44 -6.26 1.70
C ILE A 19 4.47 -6.30 0.57
N MET A 20 4.04 -6.39 -0.69
CA MET A 20 4.97 -6.38 -1.83
C MET A 20 5.80 -5.10 -1.88
N PHE A 21 5.18 -3.93 -1.69
CA PHE A 21 5.90 -2.66 -1.62
C PHE A 21 6.85 -2.59 -0.41
N LEU A 22 6.49 -3.20 0.72
CA LEU A 22 7.35 -3.28 1.90
C LEU A 22 8.57 -4.19 1.65
N CYS A 23 8.36 -5.33 0.99
CA CYS A 23 9.44 -6.23 0.59
C CYS A 23 10.40 -5.54 -0.39
N ASP A 24 9.87 -4.82 -1.38
CA ASP A 24 10.68 -4.07 -2.34
C ASP A 24 11.43 -2.91 -1.67
N TRP A 25 10.79 -2.24 -0.71
CA TRP A 25 11.47 -1.26 0.13
C TRP A 25 12.66 -1.90 0.88
N TYR A 26 12.45 -3.04 1.55
CA TYR A 26 13.49 -3.71 2.31
C TYR A 26 14.71 -4.07 1.44
N LYS A 27 14.47 -4.49 0.19
CA LYS A 27 15.52 -4.79 -0.79
C LYS A 27 16.25 -3.54 -1.30
N THR A 28 15.54 -2.42 -1.46
CA THR A 28 16.07 -1.22 -2.14
C THR A 28 16.51 -0.09 -1.21
N ARG A 29 16.21 -0.18 0.10
CA ARG A 29 16.48 0.88 1.10
C ARG A 29 17.94 1.35 1.19
N ASN A 30 18.91 0.49 0.85
CA ASN A 30 20.34 0.81 0.93
C ASN A 30 20.98 1.07 -0.44
N ILE A 31 20.22 0.94 -1.54
CA ILE A 31 20.74 1.05 -2.90
C ILE A 31 20.41 2.42 -3.50
N ASP A 32 19.24 2.96 -3.17
CA ASP A 32 18.70 4.15 -3.81
C ASP A 32 18.42 5.25 -2.78
N LEU A 33 19.30 6.26 -2.72
CA LEU A 33 19.25 7.39 -1.77
C LEU A 33 18.61 8.65 -2.38
N ARG A 34 17.91 8.51 -3.52
CA ARG A 34 17.28 9.66 -4.18
C ARG A 34 16.25 10.32 -3.23
N PRO A 35 16.20 11.67 -3.19
CA PRO A 35 15.29 12.39 -2.30
C PRO A 35 13.84 12.19 -2.72
N PHE A 36 12.94 12.22 -1.74
CA PHE A 36 11.49 12.10 -1.95
C PHE A 36 10.97 13.17 -2.90
N SER A 37 10.10 12.78 -3.84
CA SER A 37 9.46 13.71 -4.76
C SER A 37 7.94 13.53 -4.75
N LEU A 38 7.24 14.54 -4.22
CA LEU A 38 5.77 14.60 -4.23
C LEU A 38 5.18 14.42 -5.63
N ARG A 39 5.82 14.99 -6.64
CA ARG A 39 5.39 14.86 -8.04
C ARG A 39 5.44 13.39 -8.49
N ARG A 40 6.55 12.68 -8.27
CA ARG A 40 6.64 11.24 -8.62
C ARG A 40 5.61 10.40 -7.88
N PHE A 41 5.43 10.67 -6.59
CA PHE A 41 4.50 9.96 -5.75
C PHE A 41 3.05 10.11 -6.22
N LEU A 42 2.60 11.34 -6.52
CA LEU A 42 1.23 11.64 -6.93
C LEU A 42 0.93 11.21 -8.38
N PHE A 43 1.90 11.33 -9.28
CA PHE A 43 1.72 11.01 -10.71
C PHE A 43 2.03 9.55 -11.06
N PHE A 44 2.33 8.70 -10.07
CA PHE A 44 2.67 7.29 -10.27
C PHE A 44 3.75 7.07 -11.36
N GLU A 45 4.75 7.96 -11.39
CA GLU A 45 5.84 7.87 -12.35
C GLU A 45 6.69 6.60 -12.11
N LYS A 46 7.20 5.97 -13.19
CA LYS A 46 8.00 4.75 -13.08
C LYS A 46 9.26 4.99 -12.24
N GLY A 47 9.46 4.15 -11.22
CA GLY A 47 10.69 4.12 -10.43
C GLY A 47 10.61 4.88 -9.12
N TYR A 48 9.76 4.40 -8.20
CA TYR A 48 9.66 4.94 -6.85
C TYR A 48 10.97 4.81 -6.08
N ASN A 49 11.31 5.86 -5.34
CA ASN A 49 12.39 5.80 -4.36
C ASN A 49 11.97 4.94 -3.17
N PRO A 50 12.91 4.47 -2.32
CA PRO A 50 12.56 3.63 -1.18
C PRO A 50 11.55 4.30 -0.23
N ILE A 51 11.69 5.60 0.04
CA ILE A 51 10.73 6.34 0.88
C ILE A 51 9.32 6.32 0.28
N GLU A 52 9.20 6.48 -1.04
CA GLU A 52 7.92 6.45 -1.76
C GLU A 52 7.28 5.06 -1.73
N LYS A 53 8.11 4.01 -1.89
CA LYS A 53 7.66 2.61 -1.72
C LYS A 53 7.19 2.32 -0.30
N LEU A 54 7.90 2.84 0.70
CA LEU A 54 7.52 2.69 2.11
C LEU A 54 6.18 3.39 2.38
N LEU A 55 5.97 4.60 1.84
CA LEU A 55 4.69 5.30 1.96
C LEU A 55 3.56 4.53 1.28
N LEU A 56 3.78 3.98 0.08
CA LEU A 56 2.81 3.12 -0.61
C LEU A 56 2.49 1.86 0.20
N ALA A 57 3.51 1.24 0.82
CA ALA A 57 3.33 0.09 1.69
C ALA A 57 2.46 0.43 2.91
N ILE A 58 2.73 1.54 3.59
CA ILE A 58 1.96 2.01 4.74
C ILE A 58 0.52 2.34 4.31
N LEU A 59 0.32 3.03 3.18
CA LEU A 59 -1.01 3.31 2.64
C LEU A 59 -1.79 2.03 2.31
N GLY A 60 -1.16 1.06 1.66
CA GLY A 60 -1.77 -0.24 1.35
C GLY A 60 -2.17 -1.02 2.61
N LEU A 61 -1.30 -1.05 3.62
CA LEU A 61 -1.57 -1.76 4.88
C LEU A 61 -2.63 -1.05 5.74
N THR A 62 -2.64 0.28 5.77
CA THR A 62 -3.65 1.03 6.53
C THR A 62 -5.02 0.93 5.87
N THR A 63 -5.10 1.02 4.54
CA THR A 63 -6.34 0.83 3.79
C THR A 63 -6.88 -0.59 3.91
N SER A 64 -6.02 -1.61 3.94
CA SER A 64 -6.47 -3.00 4.16
C SER A 64 -7.07 -3.20 5.56
N VAL A 65 -6.41 -2.69 6.60
CA VAL A 65 -6.92 -2.77 7.98
C VAL A 65 -8.24 -2.02 8.13
N PHE A 66 -8.34 -0.82 7.55
CA PHE A 66 -9.55 -0.01 7.62
C PHE A 66 -10.74 -0.64 6.88
N THR A 67 -10.51 -1.19 5.68
CA THR A 67 -11.56 -1.87 4.90
C THR A 67 -12.01 -3.17 5.57
N ALA A 68 -11.10 -3.93 6.16
CA ALA A 68 -11.44 -5.12 6.97
C ALA A 68 -12.24 -4.74 8.21
N TYR A 69 -11.87 -3.66 8.91
CA TYR A 69 -12.61 -3.15 10.07
C TYR A 69 -14.05 -2.75 9.71
N ILE A 70 -14.25 -2.01 8.62
CA ILE A 70 -15.59 -1.66 8.14
C ILE A 70 -16.38 -2.92 7.77
N ALA A 71 -15.75 -3.88 7.09
CA ALA A 71 -16.42 -5.12 6.73
C ALA A 71 -16.94 -5.90 7.94
N ILE A 72 -16.18 -5.90 9.05
CA ILE A 72 -16.56 -6.53 10.34
C ILE A 72 -17.70 -5.75 11.02
N LEU A 73 -17.64 -4.42 11.01
CA LEU A 73 -18.66 -3.55 11.62
C LEU A 73 -20.04 -3.66 10.95
N MET A 74 -20.08 -4.09 9.69
CA MET A 74 -21.32 -4.30 8.94
C MET A 74 -21.94 -5.69 9.17
N ILE A 75 -21.35 -6.53 10.02
CA ILE A 75 -21.88 -7.84 10.46
C ILE A 75 -22.86 -7.63 11.61
#